data_AF-A0A0B8Q447-F1
#
_entry.id   AF-A0A0B8Q447-F1
#
_cell.length_a   1.000
_cell.length_b   1.000
_cell.length_c   1.000
_cell.angle_alpha   90.00
_cell.angle_beta   90.00
_cell.angle_gamma   90.00
#
_symmetry.space_group_name_H-M   'P 1'
#
loop_
_entity.id
_entity.type
_entity.pdbx_description
1 polymer ?
#
loop_
_entity_poly.entity_id
_entity_poly.type
_entity_poly.pdbx_seq_one_letter_code
_entity_poly.pdbx_strand_id
1 'polypeptide(L)'
;MIRYPAKIPAGQVVNEIAAHNDWGPTFLAAAGEDKIVERLKQGTTLDGKEYKVHLDGYNLLPKLIEAKSTTAHDNADWPRKSFIYGTDDGDIAGVRVGDWKILYTYQECHGIDAWRCPLTKARMPYIFNLRQDPYETAPFEAGEYDQWMVEHLPFMYLGSATTFEWLQSFQEFPPRQVPGTWSIDQIVEKMQIWQRAQYK
;
A
#
# COMPACT_ATOMS: atom_id res chain seq x y z
N MET A 1 -9.86 14.82 -1.06
CA MET A 1 -10.95 15.57 -0.41
C MET A 1 -12.26 14.88 -0.71
N ILE A 2 -13.13 14.69 0.28
CA ILE A 2 -14.47 14.12 0.12
C ILE A 2 -15.51 15.13 0.62
N ARG A 3 -16.68 15.16 -0.02
CA ARG A 3 -17.81 15.99 0.40
C ARG A 3 -19.10 15.19 0.27
N TYR A 4 -19.77 14.96 1.38
CA TYR A 4 -21.09 14.33 1.43
C TYR A 4 -22.04 15.18 2.29
N PRO A 5 -22.75 16.15 1.67
CA PRO A 5 -23.63 17.05 2.40
C PRO A 5 -24.65 16.31 3.27
N ALA A 6 -24.95 16.86 4.45
CA ALA A 6 -25.85 16.28 5.45
C ALA A 6 -25.43 14.92 6.04
N LYS A 7 -24.28 14.35 5.63
CA LYS A 7 -23.76 13.09 6.16
C LYS A 7 -22.39 13.25 6.80
N ILE A 8 -21.45 13.86 6.09
CA ILE A 8 -20.11 14.17 6.60
C ILE A 8 -20.07 15.68 6.90
N PRO A 9 -19.79 16.08 8.16
CA PRO A 9 -19.68 17.50 8.49
C PRO A 9 -18.57 18.20 7.71
N ALA A 10 -18.77 19.50 7.44
CA ALA A 10 -17.82 20.29 6.68
C ALA A 10 -16.65 20.77 7.54
N GLY A 11 -15.53 21.10 6.89
CA GLY A 11 -14.38 21.75 7.53
C GLY A 11 -13.50 20.83 8.38
N GLN A 12 -13.61 19.51 8.19
CA GLN A 12 -12.88 18.54 8.99
C GLN A 12 -11.54 18.18 8.36
N VAL A 13 -10.56 17.92 9.22
CA VAL A 13 -9.25 17.42 8.82
C VAL A 13 -9.05 16.07 9.46
N VAL A 14 -8.92 15.02 8.64
CA VAL A 14 -8.61 13.67 9.09
C VAL A 14 -7.20 13.32 8.62
N ASN A 15 -6.23 13.40 9.51
CA ASN A 15 -4.83 13.03 9.27
C ASN A 15 -4.53 11.57 9.63
N GLU A 16 -5.42 10.67 9.21
CA GLU A 16 -5.26 9.23 9.32
C GLU A 16 -4.88 8.61 7.98
N ILE A 17 -4.37 7.38 8.01
CA ILE A 17 -3.98 6.66 6.80
C ILE A 17 -5.23 6.36 5.97
N ALA A 18 -5.27 6.83 4.72
CA ALA A 18 -6.26 6.42 3.74
C ALA A 18 -5.53 6.02 2.45
N ALA A 19 -6.13 5.08 1.72
CA ALA A 19 -5.63 4.59 0.45
C ALA A 19 -6.72 4.67 -0.61
N HIS A 20 -6.30 4.69 -1.88
CA HIS A 20 -7.25 4.81 -2.99
C HIS A 20 -8.27 3.66 -3.03
N ASN A 21 -7.86 2.46 -2.64
CA ASN A 21 -8.73 1.27 -2.59
C ASN A 21 -9.76 1.29 -1.46
N ASP A 22 -9.65 2.17 -0.45
CA ASP A 22 -10.66 2.35 0.60
C ASP A 22 -11.98 2.91 0.06
N TRP A 23 -11.92 3.63 -1.06
CA TRP A 23 -13.10 4.26 -1.63
C TRP A 23 -14.10 3.25 -2.18
N GLY A 24 -13.65 2.07 -2.62
CA GLY A 24 -14.54 0.99 -3.08
C GLY A 24 -15.53 0.57 -1.98
N PRO A 25 -15.05 0.01 -0.86
CA PRO A 25 -15.91 -0.34 0.28
C PRO A 25 -16.66 0.87 0.86
N THR A 26 -16.03 2.04 0.94
CA THR A 26 -16.65 3.25 1.50
C THR A 26 -17.85 3.73 0.67
N PHE A 27 -17.75 3.73 -0.67
CA PHE A 27 -18.86 4.14 -1.53
C PHE A 27 -19.98 3.10 -1.57
N LEU A 28 -19.65 1.81 -1.51
CA LEU A 28 -20.66 0.77 -1.40
C LEU A 28 -21.42 0.87 -0.08
N ALA A 29 -20.73 1.16 1.03
CA ALA A 29 -21.38 1.43 2.31
C ALA A 29 -22.32 2.64 2.23
N ALA A 30 -21.91 3.70 1.52
CA ALA A 30 -22.77 4.85 1.27
C ALA A 30 -24.01 4.52 0.42
N ALA A 31 -23.94 3.48 -0.41
CA ALA A 31 -25.06 2.94 -1.18
C ALA A 31 -25.89 1.88 -0.42
N GLY A 32 -25.56 1.59 0.84
CA GLY A 32 -26.27 0.65 1.69
C GLY A 32 -25.68 -0.76 1.77
N GLU A 33 -24.49 -0.98 1.22
CA GLU A 33 -23.76 -2.26 1.29
C GLU A 33 -22.44 -2.08 2.06
N ASP A 34 -22.46 -2.31 3.37
CA ASP A 34 -21.34 -2.09 4.27
C ASP A 34 -20.48 -3.34 4.54
N LYS A 35 -20.85 -4.51 3.98
CA LYS A 35 -20.21 -5.81 4.21
C LYS A 35 -19.66 -6.44 2.94
N ILE A 36 -19.46 -5.66 1.89
CA ILE A 36 -19.00 -6.17 0.60
C ILE A 36 -17.66 -6.91 0.69
N VAL A 37 -16.74 -6.45 1.55
CA VAL A 37 -15.41 -7.05 1.69
C VAL A 37 -15.53 -8.46 2.24
N GLU A 38 -16.32 -8.65 3.30
CA GLU A 38 -16.60 -9.96 3.90
C GLU A 38 -17.32 -10.88 2.92
N ARG A 39 -18.34 -10.35 2.22
CA ARG A 39 -19.09 -11.12 1.21
C ARG A 39 -18.20 -11.60 0.06
N LEU A 40 -17.30 -10.75 -0.44
CA LEU A 40 -16.37 -11.12 -1.51
C LEU A 40 -15.31 -12.11 -1.04
N LYS A 41 -14.85 -12.02 0.21
CA LYS A 41 -13.92 -13.01 0.81
C LYS A 41 -14.57 -14.39 0.90
N GLN A 42 -15.82 -14.46 1.36
CA GLN A 42 -16.57 -15.71 1.49
C GLN A 42 -16.97 -16.31 0.15
N GLY A 43 -17.04 -15.48 -0.90
CA GLY A 43 -17.59 -15.85 -2.19
C GLY A 43 -19.02 -15.36 -2.33
N THR A 44 -19.32 -14.60 -3.39
CA THR A 44 -20.67 -14.12 -3.68
C THR A 44 -20.87 -14.03 -5.19
N THR A 45 -22.13 -14.14 -5.62
CA THR A 45 -22.52 -13.86 -7.00
C THR A 45 -22.92 -12.39 -7.12
N LEU A 46 -22.33 -11.68 -8.07
CA LEU A 46 -22.69 -10.31 -8.42
C LEU A 46 -22.96 -10.29 -9.92
N ASP A 47 -24.13 -9.79 -10.32
CA ASP A 47 -24.55 -9.70 -11.73
C ASP A 47 -24.35 -11.01 -12.52
N GLY A 48 -24.75 -12.13 -11.91
CA GLY A 48 -24.65 -13.47 -12.51
C GLY A 48 -23.23 -14.03 -12.59
N LYS A 49 -22.20 -13.34 -12.05
CA LYS A 49 -20.81 -13.82 -12.01
C LYS A 49 -20.39 -14.13 -10.59
N GLU A 50 -19.69 -15.25 -10.41
CA GLU A 50 -19.11 -15.62 -9.13
C GLU A 50 -17.81 -14.84 -8.87
N TYR A 51 -17.68 -14.31 -7.67
CA TYR A 51 -16.49 -13.63 -7.19
C TYR A 51 -16.08 -14.21 -5.85
N LYS A 52 -14.81 -14.61 -5.74
CA LYS A 52 -14.11 -14.87 -4.47
C LYS A 52 -12.82 -14.08 -4.47
N VAL A 53 -12.82 -12.89 -3.86
CA VAL A 53 -11.71 -11.93 -3.90
C VAL A 53 -11.57 -11.20 -2.57
N HIS A 54 -10.35 -10.75 -2.26
CA HIS A 54 -10.08 -9.88 -1.14
C HIS A 54 -9.93 -8.44 -1.65
N LEU A 55 -10.79 -7.54 -1.18
CA LEU A 55 -10.55 -6.11 -1.33
C LEU A 55 -9.71 -5.61 -0.14
N ASP A 56 -8.52 -5.08 -0.38
CA ASP A 56 -7.63 -4.54 0.67
C ASP A 56 -8.06 -3.16 1.21
N GLY A 57 -9.22 -2.65 0.74
CA GLY A 57 -9.80 -1.40 1.18
C GLY A 57 -10.62 -1.57 2.46
N TYR A 58 -10.70 -0.50 3.26
CA TYR A 58 -11.52 -0.42 4.46
C TYR A 58 -12.71 0.52 4.23
N ASN A 59 -13.84 0.22 4.89
CA ASN A 59 -14.96 1.16 4.93
C ASN A 59 -14.65 2.29 5.92
N LEU A 60 -14.37 3.49 5.39
CA LEU A 60 -14.05 4.68 6.19
C LEU A 60 -15.31 5.48 6.57
N LEU A 61 -16.46 5.17 5.97
CA LEU A 61 -17.67 5.98 6.10
C LEU A 61 -18.12 6.19 7.56
N PRO A 62 -18.13 5.18 8.45
CA PRO A 62 -18.52 5.39 9.85
C PRO A 62 -17.65 6.44 10.53
N LYS A 63 -16.32 6.37 10.35
CA LYS A 63 -15.38 7.32 10.94
C LYS A 63 -15.48 8.72 10.35
N LEU A 64 -15.76 8.83 9.06
CA LEU A 64 -15.97 10.13 8.42
C LEU A 64 -17.26 10.81 8.92
N ILE A 65 -18.30 10.03 9.28
CA ILE A 65 -19.56 10.56 9.82
C ILE A 65 -19.42 10.95 11.30
N GLU A 66 -18.60 10.23 12.09
CA GLU A 66 -18.31 10.58 13.50
C GLU A 66 -17.76 12.00 13.66
N ALA A 67 -17.25 12.59 12.57
CA ALA A 67 -16.96 13.99 12.50
C ALA A 67 -15.85 14.43 13.48
N LYS A 68 -14.89 13.56 13.70
CA LYS A 68 -13.71 13.85 14.52
C LYS A 68 -12.56 14.29 13.62
N SER A 69 -12.06 15.50 13.83
CA SER A 69 -10.78 15.89 13.23
C SER A 69 -9.64 15.20 13.95
N THR A 70 -8.66 14.74 13.21
CA THR A 70 -7.57 13.92 13.70
C THR A 70 -6.25 14.58 13.34
N THR A 71 -5.43 14.89 14.34
CA THR A 71 -4.13 15.55 14.12
C THR A 71 -2.98 14.93 14.91
N ALA A 72 -3.24 13.87 15.68
CA ALA A 72 -2.24 13.15 16.47
C ALA A 72 -2.66 11.66 16.62
N HIS A 73 -2.08 10.94 17.59
CA HIS A 73 -2.38 9.53 17.88
C HIS A 73 -3.74 9.29 18.56
N ASP A 74 -4.71 10.19 18.40
CA ASP A 74 -5.95 10.16 19.16
C ASP A 74 -7.05 9.28 18.54
N ASN A 75 -6.73 8.46 17.53
CA ASN A 75 -7.73 7.73 16.70
C ASN A 75 -7.36 6.26 16.56
N ALA A 76 -7.23 5.61 17.71
CA ALA A 76 -6.89 4.19 17.82
C ALA A 76 -7.87 3.27 17.06
N ASP A 77 -9.08 3.73 16.76
CA ASP A 77 -10.13 2.98 16.08
C ASP A 77 -10.26 3.30 14.58
N TRP A 78 -9.36 4.11 14.01
CA TRP A 78 -9.33 4.33 12.55
C TRP A 78 -9.08 3.01 11.80
N PRO A 79 -9.89 2.61 10.80
CA PRO A 79 -9.84 1.27 10.21
C PRO A 79 -8.49 0.88 9.60
N ARG A 80 -7.87 1.78 8.83
CA ARG A 80 -6.63 1.48 8.12
C ARG A 80 -5.42 1.71 9.03
N LYS A 81 -4.67 0.64 9.32
CA LYS A 81 -3.44 0.70 10.13
C LYS A 81 -2.15 0.69 9.32
N SER A 82 -2.23 0.20 8.09
CA SER A 82 -1.07 0.07 7.21
C SER A 82 -1.38 0.46 5.77
N PHE A 83 -0.31 0.72 5.02
CA PHE A 83 -0.34 1.04 3.60
C PHE A 83 0.84 0.34 2.92
N ILE A 84 0.57 -0.42 1.85
CA ILE A 84 1.60 -1.09 1.06
C ILE A 84 1.94 -0.20 -0.14
N TYR A 85 3.22 0.07 -0.35
CA TYR A 85 3.72 0.81 -1.51
C TYR A 85 4.13 -0.20 -2.58
N GLY A 86 3.31 -0.35 -3.62
CA GLY A 86 3.62 -1.14 -4.81
C GLY A 86 4.31 -0.30 -5.88
N THR A 87 5.21 -0.91 -6.65
CA THR A 87 5.76 -0.33 -7.88
C THR A 87 4.82 -0.56 -9.06
N ASP A 88 5.09 0.11 -10.18
CA ASP A 88 4.39 -0.09 -11.45
C ASP A 88 4.59 -1.50 -12.04
N ASP A 89 5.77 -2.11 -11.82
CA ASP A 89 6.06 -3.50 -12.18
C ASP A 89 5.47 -4.53 -11.18
N GLY A 90 4.77 -4.08 -10.13
CA GLY A 90 4.10 -4.95 -9.15
C GLY A 90 4.97 -5.45 -7.99
N ASP A 91 6.20 -4.95 -7.85
CA ASP A 91 7.05 -5.21 -6.69
C ASP A 91 6.59 -4.42 -5.46
N ILE A 92 6.98 -4.85 -4.26
CA ILE A 92 6.75 -4.10 -3.02
C ILE A 92 7.94 -3.18 -2.76
N ALA A 93 7.73 -1.87 -2.88
CA ALA A 93 8.73 -0.87 -2.56
C ALA A 93 8.83 -0.59 -1.06
N GLY A 94 7.73 -0.71 -0.33
CA GLY A 94 7.72 -0.42 1.09
C GLY A 94 6.38 -0.66 1.77
N VAL A 95 6.34 -0.39 3.06
CA VAL A 95 5.14 -0.44 3.89
C VAL A 95 5.14 0.73 4.87
N ARG A 96 3.96 1.29 5.12
CA ARG A 96 3.72 2.19 6.25
C ARG A 96 2.86 1.47 7.28
N VAL A 97 3.23 1.54 8.54
CA VAL A 97 2.47 1.05 9.70
C VAL A 97 2.37 2.17 10.71
N GLY A 98 1.18 2.74 10.86
CA GLY A 98 1.00 3.99 11.62
C GLY A 98 1.87 5.12 11.03
N ASP A 99 2.81 5.61 11.82
CA ASP A 99 3.70 6.69 11.41
C ASP A 99 5.01 6.19 10.77
N TRP A 100 5.31 4.91 10.95
CA TRP A 100 6.55 4.32 10.49
C TRP A 100 6.42 3.88 9.05
N LYS A 101 7.32 4.35 8.18
CA LYS A 101 7.48 3.84 6.82
C LYS A 101 8.80 3.10 6.71
N ILE A 102 8.75 1.92 6.12
CA ILE A 102 9.88 1.05 5.85
C ILE A 102 9.98 0.94 4.34
N LEU A 103 11.13 1.33 3.77
CA LEU A 103 11.36 1.38 2.33
C LEU A 103 12.41 0.33 1.93
N TYR A 104 11.96 -0.70 1.23
CA TYR A 104 12.77 -1.84 0.77
C TYR A 104 13.47 -1.54 -0.56
N THR A 105 12.81 -0.80 -1.45
CA THR A 105 13.37 -0.39 -2.74
C THR A 105 13.13 1.10 -2.95
N TYR A 106 14.10 1.77 -3.56
CA TYR A 106 14.08 3.22 -3.76
C TYR A 106 14.65 3.61 -5.13
N GLN A 107 14.30 4.81 -5.58
CA GLN A 107 14.76 5.36 -6.85
C GLN A 107 15.81 6.44 -6.57
N GLU A 108 17.00 6.28 -7.14
CA GLU A 108 18.11 7.23 -7.00
C GLU A 108 18.05 8.35 -8.04
N CYS A 109 17.41 8.10 -9.18
CA CYS A 109 17.28 9.08 -10.25
C CYS A 109 16.07 10.01 -10.05
N HIS A 110 16.14 11.21 -10.61
CA HIS A 110 15.13 12.24 -10.45
C HIS A 110 14.49 12.65 -11.78
N GLY A 111 13.31 13.27 -11.70
CA GLY A 111 12.58 13.74 -12.88
C GLY A 111 12.21 12.59 -13.82
N ILE A 112 12.43 12.78 -15.12
CA ILE A 112 12.12 11.75 -16.11
C ILE A 112 13.06 10.54 -16.02
N ASP A 113 14.27 10.71 -15.47
CA ASP A 113 15.24 9.62 -15.37
C ASP A 113 14.84 8.57 -14.32
N ALA A 114 13.91 8.89 -13.41
CA ALA A 114 13.26 7.92 -12.54
C ALA A 114 12.56 6.77 -13.30
N TRP A 115 12.20 6.98 -14.58
CA TRP A 115 11.63 5.96 -15.47
C TRP A 115 12.68 5.20 -16.29
N ARG A 116 13.93 5.67 -16.27
CA ARG A 116 15.04 5.09 -17.05
C ARG A 116 15.99 4.28 -16.17
N CYS A 117 16.21 4.76 -14.94
CA CYS A 117 17.06 4.11 -13.98
C CYS A 117 16.34 2.94 -13.30
N PRO A 118 17.03 1.82 -13.06
CA PRO A 118 16.48 0.73 -12.27
C PRO A 118 16.23 1.17 -10.83
N LEU A 119 15.25 0.55 -10.17
CA LEU A 119 15.06 0.70 -8.73
C LEU A 119 16.20 0.00 -7.97
N THR A 120 16.74 0.65 -6.95
CA THR A 120 17.76 0.08 -6.06
C THR A 120 17.09 -0.72 -4.95
N LYS A 121 17.53 -1.97 -4.76
CA LYS A 121 17.08 -2.84 -3.67
C LYS A 121 17.98 -2.66 -2.45
N ALA A 122 17.42 -2.20 -1.34
CA ALA A 122 18.17 -1.98 -0.12
C ALA A 122 18.47 -3.33 0.57
N ARG A 123 19.71 -3.51 1.04
CA ARG A 123 20.06 -4.64 1.92
C ARG A 123 19.53 -4.42 3.33
N MET A 124 19.58 -3.18 3.79
CA MET A 124 18.99 -2.70 5.02
C MET A 124 17.96 -1.64 4.63
N PRO A 125 16.66 -1.85 4.87
CA PRO A 125 15.62 -0.92 4.48
C PRO A 125 15.81 0.46 5.14
N TYR A 126 15.42 1.53 4.46
CA TYR A 126 15.27 2.82 5.13
C TYR A 126 14.05 2.79 6.04
N ILE A 127 14.12 3.55 7.13
CA ILE A 127 13.04 3.73 8.07
C ILE A 127 12.76 5.22 8.25
N PHE A 128 11.50 5.59 8.25
CA PHE A 128 11.06 6.97 8.43
C PHE A 128 9.93 7.03 9.43
N ASN A 129 9.87 8.12 10.19
CA ASN A 129 8.65 8.51 10.89
C ASN A 129 8.00 9.66 10.12
N LEU A 130 6.92 9.38 9.38
CA LEU A 130 6.30 10.35 8.47
C LEU A 130 5.59 11.52 9.17
N ARG A 131 5.41 11.47 10.51
CA ARG A 131 4.92 12.63 11.27
C ARG A 131 6.06 13.56 11.69
N GLN A 132 7.28 13.04 11.80
CA GLN A 132 8.48 13.82 12.14
C GLN A 132 9.20 14.30 10.87
N ASP A 133 9.28 13.43 9.86
CA ASP A 133 9.92 13.68 8.57
C ASP A 133 8.95 13.29 7.43
N PRO A 134 7.95 14.14 7.12
CA PRO A 134 6.99 13.87 6.06
C PRO A 134 7.59 13.93 4.65
N TYR A 135 8.79 14.47 4.50
CA TYR A 135 9.49 14.64 3.22
C TYR A 135 10.58 13.59 2.99
N GLU A 136 10.83 12.73 3.97
CA GLU A 136 11.78 11.63 3.88
C GLU A 136 13.21 12.12 3.59
N THR A 137 13.60 13.28 4.13
CA THR A 137 14.91 13.91 3.86
C THR A 137 16.00 13.52 4.83
N ALA A 138 15.65 12.95 5.99
CA ALA A 138 16.62 12.65 7.05
C ALA A 138 17.85 11.83 6.59
N PRO A 139 17.73 10.79 5.73
CA PRO A 139 18.91 10.05 5.25
C PRO A 139 19.91 10.90 4.47
N PHE A 140 19.49 12.04 3.92
CA PHE A 140 20.32 12.88 3.06
C PHE A 140 20.83 14.13 3.77
N GLU A 141 20.06 14.65 4.73
CA GLU A 141 20.30 15.96 5.34
C GLU A 141 20.64 15.89 6.83
N ALA A 142 20.23 14.83 7.54
CA ALA A 142 20.46 14.72 8.98
C ALA A 142 21.79 14.01 9.29
N GLY A 143 22.60 14.60 10.17
CA GLY A 143 23.90 14.04 10.55
C GLY A 143 23.83 12.76 11.40
N GLU A 144 22.71 12.50 12.07
CA GLU A 144 22.55 11.38 13.01
C GLU A 144 21.48 10.36 12.57
N TYR A 145 21.06 10.38 11.29
CA TYR A 145 20.02 9.48 10.78
C TYR A 145 20.36 8.01 11.03
N ASP A 146 21.60 7.59 10.78
CA ASP A 146 22.01 6.19 10.93
C ASP A 146 21.91 5.71 12.39
N GLN A 147 22.32 6.54 13.36
CA GLN A 147 22.17 6.24 14.77
C GLN A 147 20.69 6.14 15.15
N TRP A 148 19.89 7.14 14.74
CA TRP A 148 18.46 7.15 14.98
C TRP A 148 17.76 5.91 14.38
N MET A 149 18.11 5.52 13.16
CA MET A 149 17.61 4.32 12.50
C MET A 149 17.93 3.06 13.31
N VAL A 150 19.17 2.92 13.82
CA VAL A 150 19.60 1.78 14.64
C VAL A 150 18.81 1.71 15.95
N GLU A 151 18.59 2.84 16.61
CA GLU A 151 17.79 2.92 17.84
C GLU A 151 16.31 2.54 17.61
N HIS A 152 15.82 2.66 16.37
CA HIS A 152 14.44 2.35 15.98
C HIS A 152 14.31 1.07 15.14
N LEU A 153 15.33 0.21 15.13
CA LEU A 153 15.34 -1.10 14.45
C LEU A 153 14.08 -1.96 14.66
N PRO A 154 13.47 -2.04 15.86
CA PRO A 154 12.24 -2.82 16.08
C PRO A 154 11.11 -2.51 15.09
N PHE A 155 11.00 -1.27 14.60
CA PHE A 155 9.96 -0.87 13.65
C PHE A 155 10.21 -1.39 12.22
N MET A 156 11.46 -1.68 11.84
CA MET A 156 11.74 -2.40 10.59
C MET A 156 11.18 -3.83 10.61
N TYR A 157 11.25 -4.51 11.75
CA TYR A 157 10.64 -5.82 11.93
C TYR A 157 9.12 -5.75 11.91
N LEU A 158 8.52 -4.71 12.52
CA LEU A 158 7.10 -4.45 12.42
C LEU A 158 6.65 -4.32 10.95
N GLY A 159 7.34 -3.49 10.17
CA GLY A 159 7.05 -3.35 8.74
C GLY A 159 7.17 -4.68 7.99
N SER A 160 8.26 -5.41 8.22
CA SER A 160 8.48 -6.72 7.58
C SER A 160 7.39 -7.74 7.92
N ALA A 161 6.95 -7.79 9.18
CA ALA A 161 5.86 -8.66 9.61
C ALA A 161 4.53 -8.29 8.93
N THR A 162 4.19 -7.00 8.84
CA THR A 162 2.98 -6.53 8.14
C THR A 162 3.02 -6.84 6.65
N THR A 163 4.17 -6.63 6.00
CA THR A 163 4.36 -7.00 4.58
C THR A 163 4.21 -8.51 4.38
N PHE A 164 4.75 -9.32 5.29
CA PHE A 164 4.62 -10.76 5.24
C PHE A 164 3.17 -11.23 5.40
N GLU A 165 2.42 -10.69 6.36
CA GLU A 165 0.99 -11.00 6.54
C GLU A 165 0.18 -10.66 5.29
N TRP A 166 0.44 -9.50 4.68
CA TRP A 166 -0.20 -9.12 3.42
C TRP A 166 0.15 -10.09 2.29
N LEU A 167 1.43 -10.45 2.15
CA LEU A 167 1.89 -11.42 1.16
C LEU A 167 1.27 -12.82 1.35
N GLN A 168 1.05 -13.25 2.59
CA GLN A 168 0.39 -14.52 2.89
C GLN A 168 -1.05 -14.56 2.35
N SER A 169 -1.74 -13.43 2.29
CA SER A 169 -3.12 -13.37 1.78
C SER A 169 -3.26 -13.82 0.32
N PHE A 170 -2.20 -13.69 -0.48
CA PHE A 170 -2.20 -14.15 -1.88
C PHE A 170 -2.24 -15.66 -2.05
N GLN A 171 -1.94 -16.43 -0.99
CA GLN A 171 -2.11 -17.89 -1.04
C GLN A 171 -3.58 -18.28 -1.15
N GLU A 172 -4.47 -17.53 -0.49
CA GLU A 172 -5.92 -17.72 -0.57
C GLU A 172 -6.55 -16.89 -1.69
N PHE A 173 -6.04 -15.67 -1.92
CA PHE A 173 -6.58 -14.71 -2.87
C PHE A 173 -5.50 -14.28 -3.88
N PRO A 174 -5.16 -15.10 -4.89
CA PRO A 174 -4.09 -14.79 -5.83
C PRO A 174 -4.38 -13.52 -6.65
N PRO A 175 -3.33 -12.83 -7.15
CA PRO A 175 -3.50 -11.65 -7.97
C PRO A 175 -4.35 -11.94 -9.21
N ARG A 176 -5.27 -11.03 -9.55
CA ARG A 176 -6.15 -11.19 -10.72
C ARG A 176 -5.53 -10.73 -12.03
N GLN A 177 -4.46 -9.95 -11.96
CA GLN A 177 -3.79 -9.36 -13.12
C GLN A 177 -2.28 -9.49 -12.93
N VAL A 178 -1.61 -9.92 -13.99
CA VAL A 178 -0.15 -9.88 -14.06
C VAL A 178 0.25 -8.43 -14.31
N PRO A 179 1.20 -7.86 -13.55
CA PRO A 179 1.68 -6.51 -13.77
C PRO A 179 2.25 -6.36 -15.19
N GLY A 180 2.01 -5.21 -15.79
CA GLY A 180 2.68 -4.85 -17.04
C GLY A 180 4.16 -4.64 -16.78
N THR A 181 4.98 -4.82 -17.82
CA THR A 181 6.38 -4.40 -17.77
C THR A 181 6.79 -3.80 -19.11
N TRP A 182 7.74 -2.87 -19.06
CA TRP A 182 8.38 -2.30 -20.25
C TRP A 182 9.53 -3.18 -20.74
N SER A 183 9.99 -4.14 -19.93
CA SER A 183 11.06 -5.04 -20.32
C SER A 183 10.58 -6.06 -21.36
N ILE A 184 11.51 -6.52 -22.19
CA ILE A 184 11.23 -7.58 -23.17
C ILE A 184 11.13 -8.97 -22.52
N ASP A 185 11.42 -9.10 -21.21
CA ASP A 185 11.55 -10.40 -20.54
C ASP A 185 10.23 -11.18 -20.57
N GLN A 186 9.10 -10.50 -20.33
CA GLN A 186 7.78 -11.13 -20.44
C GLN A 186 7.48 -11.62 -21.87
N ILE A 187 7.98 -10.93 -22.90
CA ILE A 187 7.82 -11.36 -24.30
C ILE A 187 8.71 -12.58 -24.56
N VAL A 188 9.98 -12.53 -24.13
CA VAL A 188 10.94 -13.62 -24.29
C VAL A 188 10.47 -14.89 -23.58
N GLU A 189 9.94 -14.77 -22.36
CA GLU A 189 9.39 -15.88 -21.57
C GLU A 189 8.19 -16.51 -22.28
N LYS A 190 7.23 -15.70 -22.76
CA LYS A 190 6.08 -16.17 -23.55
C LYS A 190 6.50 -16.87 -24.84
N MET A 191 7.57 -16.41 -25.48
CA MET A 191 8.10 -17.00 -26.71
C MET A 191 8.92 -18.28 -26.46
N GLN A 192 9.26 -18.60 -25.21
CA GLN A 192 10.04 -19.78 -24.82
C GLN A 192 11.34 -19.95 -25.62
N ILE A 193 11.98 -18.83 -26.00
CA ILE A 193 13.11 -18.81 -26.95
C ILE A 193 14.25 -19.72 -26.47
N TRP A 194 14.58 -19.63 -25.18
CA TRP A 194 15.65 -20.40 -24.56
C TRP A 194 15.33 -21.89 -24.37
N GLN A 195 14.05 -22.27 -24.32
CA GLN A 195 13.66 -23.69 -24.28
C GLN A 195 13.90 -24.37 -25.63
N ARG A 196 14.05 -23.59 -26.70
CA ARG A 196 14.35 -24.05 -28.07
C ARG A 196 15.82 -23.89 -28.45
N ALA A 197 16.68 -23.56 -27.49
CA ALA A 197 18.11 -23.43 -27.72
C ALA A 197 18.67 -24.78 -28.22
N GLN A 198 19.29 -24.75 -29.42
CA GLN A 198 19.79 -25.95 -30.10
C GLN A 198 21.16 -26.44 -29.55
N TYR A 199 21.77 -25.67 -28.66
CA TYR A 199 23.00 -26.03 -27.97
C TYR A 199 22.85 -25.74 -26.46
N LYS A 200 23.22 -26.72 -25.64
CA LYS A 200 23.35 -26.62 -24.18
C LYS A 200 24.83 -26.50 -23.83
#